data_AF-A0A9D8FL70-F1
#
_entry.id   AF-A0A9D8FL70-F1
#
_cell.length_a   1.000
_cell.length_b   1.000
_cell.length_c   1.000
_cell.angle_alpha   90.00
_cell.angle_beta   90.00
_cell.angle_gamma   90.00
#
_symmetry.space_group_name_H-M   'P 1'
#
loop_
_entity.id
_entity.type
_entity.pdbx_description
1 polymer ?
#
loop_
_entity_poly.entity_id
_entity_poly.type
_entity_poly.pdbx_seq_one_letter_code
_entity_poly.pdbx_strand_id
1 'polypeptide(L)'
;MPYNKLVEELGCGNCHLGMAISDTMLLRTPDLSYSGEKYNEAFLYAYLKEPYKVRHNIGLSRMPNFLFSDDEALAVTKYLMSRKNLPLDSKIQKRTMGASTGGFEIIHGDYQCTSCHPLNNVGKQLSTDFNETGSRLNSDWMFDFIETPEKYVPKGSSMPKFFGDDFGHGLDEYSEKTITTMVSYFFEISQAKREELDSAFVLIEQAYPNITAEMGRKIFQSQFCQACHQMTGEEIWFDRNAPDMNQQKTRTNKEWLTNYLLKTEAIRPFGFFPGTGSRMPDCRLTETEVNTLIDWIGTETEETQLEPITYFLSRKVERLIDDFLPCKGCHQMDGKGGEIGPDLSNVGERLTNEFIKTAVNNPHETLPGSIMPKTEMDPLLIPQIVSYLANKRSDNKVIYPNLVEQQPYQVTDSYEGNCAPCHGLKGDGKGFNEASLPVKPGDFTDTNQMAQRADDTLYDTIHVGGRIMNKNHFMPGWGEKMSPQEIIGFVQTIRDFCDCEQPGWAKN
;
A
#
# COMPACT_ATOMS: atom_id res chain seq x y z
N MET A 1 17.84 -9.75 -9.37
CA MET A 1 17.20 -10.98 -9.89
C MET A 1 17.16 -11.02 -11.42
N PRO A 2 17.11 -12.20 -12.09
CA PRO A 2 17.01 -12.29 -13.55
C PRO A 2 15.64 -11.83 -14.09
N TYR A 3 15.58 -11.44 -15.36
CA TYR A 3 14.33 -10.99 -15.99
C TYR A 3 13.22 -12.05 -15.93
N ASN A 4 12.00 -11.62 -15.64
CA ASN A 4 10.79 -12.44 -15.68
C ASN A 4 9.61 -11.59 -16.19
N LYS A 5 8.95 -12.06 -17.25
CA LYS A 5 7.85 -11.35 -17.90
C LYS A 5 6.64 -11.14 -16.98
N LEU A 6 6.31 -12.12 -16.13
CA LEU A 6 5.19 -12.01 -15.20
C LEU A 6 5.47 -10.90 -14.16
N VAL A 7 6.71 -10.86 -13.64
CA VAL A 7 7.17 -9.84 -12.68
C VAL A 7 7.14 -8.43 -13.29
N GLU A 8 7.59 -8.28 -14.54
CA GLU A 8 7.53 -7.01 -15.27
C GLU A 8 6.08 -6.57 -15.53
N GLU A 9 5.26 -7.44 -16.10
CA GLU A 9 3.90 -7.07 -16.51
C GLU A 9 2.94 -6.87 -15.34
N LEU A 10 3.24 -7.42 -14.15
CA LEU A 10 2.55 -7.11 -12.90
C LEU A 10 3.11 -5.89 -12.16
N GLY A 11 4.25 -5.35 -12.59
CA GLY A 11 4.86 -4.17 -11.98
C GLY A 11 5.50 -4.42 -10.61
N CYS A 12 5.86 -5.66 -10.26
CA CYS A 12 6.37 -5.98 -8.92
C CYS A 12 7.62 -5.16 -8.55
N GLY A 13 8.50 -4.89 -9.53
CA GLY A 13 9.71 -4.09 -9.36
C GLY A 13 9.48 -2.59 -9.15
N ASN A 14 8.25 -2.10 -9.32
CA ASN A 14 7.91 -0.70 -9.05
C ASN A 14 7.79 -0.44 -7.54
N CYS A 15 7.45 -1.48 -6.75
CA CYS A 15 7.37 -1.41 -5.29
C CYS A 15 8.56 -2.07 -4.59
N HIS A 16 8.97 -3.25 -5.07
CA HIS A 16 10.01 -4.06 -4.45
C HIS A 16 11.43 -3.73 -4.95
N LEU A 17 12.40 -3.83 -4.04
CA LEU A 17 13.83 -3.76 -4.36
C LEU A 17 14.34 -5.10 -4.94
N GLY A 18 15.50 -5.05 -5.61
CA GLY A 18 16.17 -6.24 -6.17
C GLY A 18 15.68 -6.71 -7.55
N MET A 19 14.75 -5.98 -8.15
CA MET A 19 14.17 -6.24 -9.47
C MET A 19 14.19 -4.97 -10.34
N ALA A 20 14.09 -5.14 -11.65
CA ALA A 20 13.99 -4.02 -12.58
C ALA A 20 12.61 -3.34 -12.47
N ILE A 21 12.59 -2.01 -12.57
CA ILE A 21 11.35 -1.23 -12.68
C ILE A 21 10.68 -1.58 -14.02
N SER A 22 9.36 -1.70 -14.01
CA SER A 22 8.53 -1.88 -15.19
C SER A 22 8.05 -0.52 -15.71
N ASP A 23 8.73 -0.03 -16.76
CA ASP A 23 8.28 1.14 -17.52
C ASP A 23 6.98 0.87 -18.29
N THR A 24 6.71 -0.41 -18.54
CA THR A 24 5.53 -0.91 -19.24
C THR A 24 4.23 -0.56 -18.50
N MET A 25 4.25 -0.45 -17.17
CA MET A 25 3.04 -0.20 -16.38
C MET A 25 2.44 1.17 -16.66
N LEU A 26 3.24 2.24 -16.68
CA LEU A 26 2.77 3.61 -16.93
C LEU A 26 2.11 3.73 -18.32
N LEU A 27 2.58 2.97 -19.30
CA LEU A 27 2.00 2.91 -20.65
C LEU A 27 0.70 2.10 -20.69
N ARG A 28 0.49 1.19 -19.73
CA ARG A 28 -0.65 0.27 -19.71
C ARG A 28 -1.73 0.69 -18.75
N THR A 29 -1.51 1.52 -17.75
CA THR A 29 -2.53 2.00 -16.80
C THR A 29 -3.23 3.28 -17.26
N PRO A 30 -4.44 3.60 -16.78
CA PRO A 30 -5.03 4.91 -17.03
C PRO A 30 -4.26 6.02 -16.30
N ASP A 31 -4.17 7.18 -16.94
CA ASP A 31 -3.82 8.44 -16.27
C ASP A 31 -4.96 8.85 -15.35
N LEU A 32 -4.64 9.04 -14.07
CA LEU A 32 -5.61 9.35 -13.03
C LEU A 32 -5.75 10.86 -12.78
N SER A 33 -4.97 11.70 -13.48
CA SER A 33 -4.97 13.17 -13.35
C SER A 33 -6.33 13.82 -13.63
N TYR A 34 -7.20 13.14 -14.40
CA TYR A 34 -8.53 13.58 -14.78
C TYR A 34 -9.62 12.54 -14.46
N SER A 35 -9.39 11.71 -13.44
CA SER A 35 -10.33 10.64 -13.05
C SER A 35 -11.77 11.14 -12.84
N GLY A 36 -11.93 12.33 -12.26
CA GLY A 36 -13.23 12.95 -11.99
C GLY A 36 -13.97 13.45 -13.23
N GLU A 37 -13.29 13.63 -14.36
CA GLU A 37 -13.94 13.88 -15.64
C GLU A 37 -14.34 12.56 -16.32
N LYS A 38 -13.54 11.51 -16.15
CA LYS A 38 -13.65 10.24 -16.88
C LYS A 38 -14.66 9.26 -16.30
N TYR A 39 -14.58 9.00 -14.99
CA TYR A 39 -15.25 7.87 -14.37
C TYR A 39 -16.56 8.28 -13.69
N ASN A 40 -17.53 7.37 -13.72
CA ASN A 40 -18.66 7.43 -12.79
C ASN A 40 -18.14 7.10 -11.37
N GLU A 41 -18.58 7.88 -10.39
CA GLU A 41 -18.09 7.82 -9.01
C GLU A 41 -18.43 6.49 -8.32
N ALA A 42 -19.67 6.01 -8.48
CA ALA A 42 -20.12 4.75 -7.91
C ALA A 42 -19.37 3.53 -8.49
N PHE A 43 -19.10 3.56 -9.79
CA PHE A 43 -18.23 2.57 -10.43
C PHE A 43 -16.82 2.61 -9.85
N LEU A 44 -16.22 3.79 -9.68
CA LEU A 44 -14.86 3.90 -9.18
C LEU A 44 -14.75 3.35 -7.75
N TYR A 45 -15.73 3.65 -6.89
CA TYR A 45 -15.86 3.05 -5.56
C TYR A 45 -15.92 1.52 -5.63
N ALA A 46 -16.85 0.97 -6.41
CA ALA A 46 -17.02 -0.47 -6.53
C ALA A 46 -15.76 -1.15 -7.11
N TYR A 47 -15.09 -0.51 -8.07
CA TYR A 47 -13.86 -1.01 -8.68
C TYR A 47 -12.68 -0.99 -7.71
N LEU A 48 -12.58 -0.01 -6.81
CA LEU A 48 -11.50 0.03 -5.81
C LEU A 48 -11.69 -1.04 -4.73
N LYS A 49 -12.94 -1.41 -4.41
CA LYS A 49 -13.29 -2.50 -3.49
C LYS A 49 -12.94 -3.87 -4.05
N GLU A 50 -13.32 -4.11 -5.30
CA GLU A 50 -13.10 -5.38 -5.98
C GLU A 50 -12.68 -5.13 -7.44
N PRO A 51 -11.39 -4.78 -7.67
CA PRO A 51 -10.91 -4.49 -9.02
C PRO A 51 -11.09 -5.72 -9.89
N TYR A 52 -11.21 -5.58 -11.21
CA TYR A 52 -11.19 -6.72 -12.14
C TYR A 52 -10.50 -6.34 -13.45
N LYS A 53 -10.22 -7.33 -14.30
CA LYS A 53 -9.58 -7.08 -15.59
C LYS A 53 -10.58 -6.45 -16.55
N VAL A 54 -10.35 -5.16 -16.82
CA VAL A 54 -11.17 -4.36 -17.74
C VAL A 54 -10.63 -4.40 -19.17
N ARG A 55 -9.31 -4.30 -19.30
CA ARG A 55 -8.61 -4.20 -20.59
C ARG A 55 -7.89 -5.51 -20.87
N HIS A 56 -8.14 -6.06 -22.05
CA HIS A 56 -7.54 -7.32 -22.48
C HIS A 56 -6.31 -7.16 -23.38
N ASN A 57 -6.04 -5.94 -23.87
CA ASN A 57 -4.90 -5.60 -24.72
C ASN A 57 -3.61 -5.24 -23.96
N ILE A 58 -3.62 -5.26 -22.63
CA ILE A 58 -2.48 -4.82 -21.79
C ILE A 58 -1.69 -6.00 -21.19
N GLY A 59 -1.68 -7.15 -21.85
CA GLY A 59 -0.96 -8.34 -21.39
C GLY A 59 -1.51 -8.88 -20.06
N LEU A 60 -0.61 -9.24 -19.15
CA LEU A 60 -0.89 -9.77 -17.80
C LEU A 60 -1.19 -8.67 -16.77
N SER A 61 -0.93 -7.41 -17.13
CA SER A 61 -1.15 -6.24 -16.27
C SER A 61 -2.60 -6.13 -15.83
N ARG A 62 -2.80 -5.86 -14.55
CA ARG A 62 -4.12 -5.75 -13.90
C ARG A 62 -4.01 -4.96 -12.61
N MET A 63 -5.09 -4.28 -12.22
CA MET A 63 -5.16 -3.61 -10.92
C MET A 63 -5.24 -4.66 -9.80
N PRO A 64 -4.33 -4.64 -8.82
CA PRO A 64 -4.40 -5.54 -7.68
C PRO A 64 -5.40 -5.00 -6.64
N ASN A 65 -5.84 -5.85 -5.72
CA ASN A 65 -6.75 -5.47 -4.65
C ASN A 65 -5.95 -5.02 -3.41
N PHE A 66 -6.10 -3.75 -3.00
CA PHE A 66 -5.45 -3.21 -1.80
C PHE A 66 -6.24 -3.49 -0.51
N LEU A 67 -7.30 -4.29 -0.60
CA LEU A 67 -8.14 -4.73 0.51
C LEU A 67 -8.77 -3.57 1.27
N PHE A 68 -9.24 -2.55 0.54
CA PHE A 68 -9.87 -1.38 1.14
C PHE A 68 -11.19 -1.74 1.83
N SER A 69 -11.38 -1.19 3.03
CA SER A 69 -12.68 -1.06 3.67
C SER A 69 -13.56 -0.05 2.92
N ASP A 70 -14.84 0.04 3.27
CA ASP A 70 -15.80 0.86 2.53
C ASP A 70 -15.48 2.36 2.62
N ASP A 71 -15.11 2.82 3.81
CA ASP A 71 -14.70 4.21 4.05
C ASP A 71 -13.35 4.55 3.41
N GLU A 72 -12.39 3.62 3.41
CA GLU A 72 -11.12 3.79 2.67
C GLU A 72 -11.36 3.91 1.15
N ALA A 73 -12.16 3.02 0.58
CA ALA A 73 -12.49 3.05 -0.85
C ALA A 73 -13.26 4.33 -1.18
N LEU A 74 -14.21 4.75 -0.34
CA LEU A 74 -14.92 6.03 -0.49
C LEU A 74 -13.95 7.21 -0.45
N ALA A 75 -12.99 7.22 0.47
CA ALA A 75 -12.01 8.29 0.59
C ALA A 75 -11.19 8.42 -0.70
N VAL A 76 -10.62 7.32 -1.19
CA VAL A 76 -9.84 7.29 -2.43
C VAL A 76 -10.70 7.70 -3.63
N THR A 77 -11.96 7.26 -3.70
CA THR A 77 -12.91 7.70 -4.73
C THR A 77 -13.09 9.21 -4.70
N LYS A 78 -13.38 9.82 -3.54
CA LYS A 78 -13.55 11.28 -3.42
C LYS A 78 -12.30 12.05 -3.88
N TYR A 79 -11.12 11.54 -3.56
CA TYR A 79 -9.86 12.12 -4.04
C TYR A 79 -9.73 12.03 -5.56
N LEU A 80 -9.95 10.85 -6.15
CA LEU A 80 -9.87 10.67 -7.60
C LEU A 80 -10.92 11.52 -8.33
N MET A 81 -12.13 11.62 -7.79
CA MET A 81 -13.18 12.48 -8.35
C MET A 81 -12.85 13.98 -8.28
N SER A 82 -11.96 14.40 -7.37
CA SER A 82 -11.46 15.78 -7.33
C SER A 82 -10.41 16.06 -8.42
N ARG A 83 -9.89 15.03 -9.11
CA ARG A 83 -8.85 15.17 -10.14
C ARG A 83 -9.47 15.45 -11.51
N LYS A 84 -9.19 16.63 -12.07
CA LYS A 84 -9.77 17.14 -13.32
C LYS A 84 -8.73 17.74 -14.28
N ASN A 85 -7.45 17.42 -14.07
CA ASN A 85 -6.35 17.90 -14.87
C ASN A 85 -6.29 17.09 -16.17
N LEU A 86 -7.06 17.54 -17.17
CA LEU A 86 -7.06 16.97 -18.51
C LEU A 86 -5.71 17.19 -19.22
N PRO A 87 -5.39 16.39 -20.25
CA PRO A 87 -4.26 16.65 -21.14
C PRO A 87 -4.30 18.08 -21.71
N LEU A 88 -3.13 18.62 -22.05
CA LEU A 88 -3.02 19.94 -22.69
C LEU A 88 -3.95 20.03 -23.91
N ASP A 89 -4.66 21.14 -24.03
CA ASP A 89 -5.62 21.43 -25.11
C ASP A 89 -6.88 20.51 -25.16
N SER A 90 -7.12 19.71 -24.11
CA SER A 90 -8.39 19.00 -23.91
C SER A 90 -9.36 19.81 -23.05
N LYS A 91 -10.65 19.81 -23.43
CA LYS A 91 -11.74 20.37 -22.63
C LYS A 91 -12.97 19.50 -22.80
N ILE A 92 -13.47 18.93 -21.69
CA ILE A 92 -14.75 18.23 -21.68
C ILE A 92 -15.87 19.26 -21.67
N GLN A 93 -16.74 19.20 -22.68
CA GLN A 93 -17.92 20.05 -22.79
C GLN A 93 -19.18 19.26 -22.43
N LYS A 94 -20.10 19.90 -21.72
CA LYS A 94 -21.42 19.33 -21.44
C LYS A 94 -22.21 19.23 -22.73
N ARG A 95 -22.74 18.04 -23.02
CA ARG A 95 -23.51 17.77 -24.23
C ARG A 95 -24.87 17.17 -23.89
N THR A 96 -25.85 17.48 -24.74
CA THR A 96 -27.15 16.80 -24.67
C THR A 96 -27.03 15.51 -25.47
N MET A 97 -27.27 14.37 -24.82
CA MET A 97 -27.25 13.08 -25.49
C MET A 97 -28.47 12.93 -26.40
N GLY A 98 -28.26 12.31 -27.56
CA GLY A 98 -29.29 12.11 -28.58
C GLY A 98 -30.19 10.90 -28.30
N ALA A 99 -30.91 10.45 -29.32
CA ALA A 99 -31.58 9.16 -29.28
C ALA A 99 -30.55 8.03 -29.40
N SER A 100 -30.79 6.90 -28.75
CA SER A 100 -29.97 5.69 -28.87
C SER A 100 -30.31 4.81 -30.08
N THR A 101 -31.43 5.10 -30.75
CA THR A 101 -31.95 4.30 -31.87
C THR A 101 -30.91 4.18 -33.00
N GLY A 102 -30.59 2.94 -33.38
CA GLY A 102 -29.56 2.66 -34.40
C GLY A 102 -28.13 2.70 -33.88
N GLY A 103 -27.91 2.93 -32.58
CA GLY A 103 -26.57 2.99 -31.99
C GLY A 103 -25.79 1.67 -32.14
N PHE A 104 -26.45 0.52 -32.04
CA PHE A 104 -25.81 -0.78 -32.26
C PHE A 104 -25.28 -0.91 -33.70
N GLU A 105 -26.10 -0.59 -34.71
CA GLU A 105 -25.71 -0.65 -36.12
C GLU A 105 -24.56 0.30 -36.44
N ILE A 106 -24.57 1.51 -35.86
CA ILE A 106 -23.46 2.46 -35.99
C ILE A 106 -22.16 1.86 -35.41
N ILE A 107 -22.22 1.30 -34.19
CA ILE A 107 -21.04 0.77 -33.49
C ILE A 107 -20.52 -0.51 -34.17
N HIS A 108 -21.40 -1.44 -34.50
CA HIS A 108 -21.08 -2.76 -35.03
C HIS A 108 -20.86 -2.76 -36.55
N GLY A 109 -21.76 -2.12 -37.29
CA GLY A 109 -21.80 -2.13 -38.75
C GLY A 109 -20.92 -1.05 -39.36
N ASP A 110 -21.21 0.22 -39.04
CA ASP A 110 -20.61 1.36 -39.74
C ASP A 110 -19.16 1.59 -39.31
N TYR A 111 -18.90 1.68 -38.00
CA TYR A 111 -17.57 1.94 -37.44
C TYR A 111 -16.83 0.67 -36.99
N GLN A 112 -17.50 -0.49 -37.05
CA GLN A 112 -16.91 -1.81 -36.82
C GLN A 112 -16.11 -1.93 -35.51
N CYS A 113 -16.51 -1.21 -34.46
CA CYS A 113 -15.82 -1.20 -33.17
C CYS A 113 -15.75 -2.61 -32.57
N THR A 114 -16.73 -3.47 -32.91
CA THR A 114 -16.80 -4.85 -32.46
C THR A 114 -15.71 -5.76 -33.04
N SER A 115 -14.92 -5.29 -33.99
CA SER A 115 -13.72 -5.98 -34.45
C SER A 115 -12.71 -6.21 -33.31
N CYS A 116 -12.75 -5.35 -32.29
CA CYS A 116 -11.87 -5.40 -31.11
C CYS A 116 -12.61 -5.41 -29.76
N HIS A 117 -13.86 -4.94 -29.71
CA HIS A 117 -14.64 -4.77 -28.48
C HIS A 117 -15.87 -5.69 -28.46
N PRO A 118 -16.09 -6.51 -27.42
CA PRO A 118 -17.35 -7.23 -27.27
C PRO A 118 -18.52 -6.27 -27.05
N LEU A 119 -19.68 -6.58 -27.65
CA LEU A 119 -20.95 -5.87 -27.45
C LEU A 119 -22.10 -6.81 -27.78
N ASN A 120 -23.11 -6.96 -26.92
CA ASN A 120 -24.29 -7.81 -27.16
C ASN A 120 -23.96 -9.23 -27.69
N ASN A 121 -22.98 -9.90 -27.08
CA ASN A 121 -22.49 -11.23 -27.49
C ASN A 121 -21.88 -11.31 -28.90
N VAL A 122 -21.63 -10.18 -29.57
CA VAL A 122 -20.86 -10.13 -30.81
C VAL A 122 -19.49 -9.47 -30.58
N GLY A 123 -18.60 -9.64 -31.55
CA GLY A 123 -17.26 -9.06 -31.53
C GLY A 123 -16.19 -9.94 -30.87
N LYS A 124 -14.98 -9.40 -30.73
CA LYS A 124 -13.82 -10.10 -30.15
C LYS A 124 -13.40 -9.46 -28.83
N GLN A 125 -12.96 -10.25 -27.86
CA GLN A 125 -12.44 -9.74 -26.58
C GLN A 125 -10.95 -9.38 -26.68
N LEU A 126 -10.64 -8.36 -27.49
CA LEU A 126 -9.27 -7.84 -27.63
C LEU A 126 -9.01 -6.62 -26.75
N SER A 127 -10.05 -5.84 -26.42
CA SER A 127 -9.96 -4.62 -25.60
C SER A 127 -11.01 -4.65 -24.48
N THR A 128 -11.71 -3.54 -24.22
CA THR A 128 -12.76 -3.45 -23.20
C THR A 128 -14.11 -3.98 -23.70
N ASP A 129 -14.88 -4.60 -22.81
CA ASP A 129 -16.27 -4.96 -23.05
C ASP A 129 -17.16 -3.71 -23.00
N PHE A 130 -17.95 -3.48 -24.05
CA PHE A 130 -18.81 -2.30 -24.15
C PHE A 130 -20.14 -2.41 -23.41
N ASN A 131 -20.55 -3.60 -22.97
CA ASN A 131 -21.80 -3.78 -22.22
C ASN A 131 -21.78 -3.08 -20.85
N GLU A 132 -20.60 -2.77 -20.32
CA GLU A 132 -20.42 -2.04 -19.06
C GLU A 132 -19.98 -0.58 -19.25
N THR A 133 -19.77 -0.12 -20.49
CA THR A 133 -19.17 1.20 -20.74
C THR A 133 -20.00 2.34 -20.15
N GLY A 134 -21.33 2.27 -20.27
CA GLY A 134 -22.23 3.30 -19.77
C GLY A 134 -22.33 3.37 -18.24
N SER A 135 -22.06 2.27 -17.52
CA SER A 135 -22.02 2.29 -16.05
C SER A 135 -20.69 2.80 -15.50
N ARG A 136 -19.62 2.73 -16.29
CA ARG A 136 -18.25 3.04 -15.85
C ARG A 136 -17.82 4.48 -16.07
N LEU A 137 -18.26 5.09 -17.18
CA LEU A 137 -17.71 6.33 -17.69
C LEU A 137 -18.75 7.45 -17.72
N ASN A 138 -18.28 8.69 -17.73
CA ASN A 138 -19.13 9.86 -17.93
C ASN A 138 -19.38 10.10 -19.43
N SER A 139 -20.59 10.56 -19.77
CA SER A 139 -21.04 10.70 -21.16
C SER A 139 -20.22 11.72 -21.92
N ASP A 140 -19.94 12.88 -21.29
CA ASP A 140 -19.21 13.97 -21.92
C ASP A 140 -17.75 13.60 -22.20
N TRP A 141 -17.10 12.87 -21.29
CA TRP A 141 -15.75 12.33 -21.51
C TRP A 141 -15.74 11.25 -22.58
N MET A 142 -16.75 10.37 -22.59
CA MET A 142 -16.86 9.31 -23.59
C MET A 142 -17.04 9.86 -25.01
N PHE A 143 -17.84 10.92 -25.16
CA PHE A 143 -17.96 11.64 -26.42
C PHE A 143 -16.57 12.13 -26.88
N ASP A 144 -15.86 12.85 -26.01
CA ASP A 144 -14.56 13.45 -26.33
C ASP A 144 -13.50 12.38 -26.64
N PHE A 145 -13.57 11.24 -25.96
CA PHE A 145 -12.71 10.08 -26.20
C PHE A 145 -12.98 9.41 -27.56
N ILE A 146 -14.25 9.29 -27.97
CA ILE A 146 -14.60 8.72 -29.28
C ILE A 146 -14.18 9.68 -30.40
N GLU A 147 -14.34 10.99 -30.19
CA GLU A 147 -13.95 12.03 -31.15
C GLU A 147 -12.42 12.13 -31.31
N THR A 148 -11.68 12.13 -30.20
CA THR A 148 -10.22 12.35 -30.18
C THR A 148 -9.46 11.39 -29.25
N PRO A 149 -9.47 10.08 -29.53
CA PRO A 149 -8.88 9.07 -28.65
C PRO A 149 -7.38 9.30 -28.40
N GLU A 150 -6.65 9.85 -29.37
CA GLU A 150 -5.21 10.11 -29.31
C GLU A 150 -4.77 11.04 -28.16
N LYS A 151 -5.69 11.83 -27.60
CA LYS A 151 -5.41 12.69 -26.44
C LYS A 151 -5.37 11.90 -25.13
N TYR A 152 -6.01 10.73 -25.09
CA TYR A 152 -6.24 9.95 -23.86
C TYR A 152 -5.56 8.58 -23.87
N VAL A 153 -5.16 8.08 -25.04
CA VAL A 153 -4.41 6.82 -25.18
C VAL A 153 -2.93 7.08 -25.45
N PRO A 154 -2.03 6.20 -25.00
CA PRO A 154 -0.60 6.31 -25.31
C PRO A 154 -0.34 6.30 -26.82
N LYS A 155 0.73 6.98 -27.23
CA LYS A 155 1.22 6.93 -28.61
C LYS A 155 1.48 5.47 -29.02
N GLY A 156 0.94 5.06 -30.17
CA GLY A 156 1.02 3.69 -30.66
C GLY A 156 -0.11 2.77 -30.17
N SER A 157 -1.10 3.30 -29.44
CA SER A 157 -2.36 2.60 -29.18
C SER A 157 -3.01 2.12 -30.49
N SER A 158 -3.63 0.94 -30.44
CA SER A 158 -4.40 0.39 -31.57
C SER A 158 -5.80 1.00 -31.71
N MET A 159 -6.21 1.91 -30.81
CA MET A 159 -7.50 2.60 -30.91
C MET A 159 -7.47 3.55 -32.12
N PRO A 160 -8.32 3.32 -33.16
CA PRO A 160 -8.35 4.17 -34.34
C PRO A 160 -8.99 5.53 -34.06
N LYS A 161 -8.57 6.53 -34.82
CA LYS A 161 -9.26 7.82 -34.92
C LYS A 161 -10.25 7.75 -36.07
N PHE A 162 -11.54 7.89 -35.76
CA PHE A 162 -12.61 7.82 -36.75
C PHE A 162 -13.14 9.20 -37.17
N PHE A 163 -12.93 10.23 -36.36
CA PHE A 163 -13.51 11.56 -36.53
C PHE A 163 -12.42 12.63 -36.61
N GLY A 164 -12.72 13.73 -37.31
CA GLY A 164 -11.79 14.84 -37.50
C GLY A 164 -10.62 14.53 -38.43
N ASP A 165 -10.82 13.63 -39.39
CA ASP A 165 -9.89 13.37 -40.50
C ASP A 165 -10.43 13.88 -41.85
N ASP A 166 -9.54 14.01 -42.84
CA ASP A 166 -9.87 14.53 -44.17
C ASP A 166 -10.62 13.52 -45.07
N PHE A 167 -10.96 12.33 -44.56
CA PHE A 167 -11.43 11.18 -45.36
C PHE A 167 -12.92 10.85 -45.19
N GLY A 168 -13.71 11.69 -44.51
CA GLY A 168 -15.18 11.64 -44.61
C GLY A 168 -15.96 11.80 -43.31
N HIS A 169 -15.30 11.94 -42.17
CA HIS A 169 -15.95 12.15 -40.87
C HIS A 169 -15.41 13.42 -40.20
N GLY A 170 -15.76 14.58 -40.77
CA GLY A 170 -15.35 15.88 -40.24
C GLY A 170 -15.93 16.17 -38.84
N LEU A 171 -15.55 17.30 -38.25
CA LEU A 171 -16.11 17.76 -36.98
C LEU A 171 -17.37 18.61 -37.24
N ASP A 172 -18.40 17.96 -37.78
CA ASP A 172 -19.67 18.57 -38.13
C ASP A 172 -20.85 18.02 -37.29
N GLU A 173 -22.04 18.58 -37.52
CA GLU A 173 -23.28 18.19 -36.83
C GLU A 173 -23.62 16.71 -37.04
N TYR A 174 -23.22 16.12 -38.17
CA TYR A 174 -23.48 14.71 -38.45
C TYR A 174 -22.60 13.81 -37.57
N SER A 175 -21.31 14.12 -37.45
CA SER A 175 -20.40 13.41 -36.54
C SER A 175 -20.84 13.58 -35.09
N GLU A 176 -21.22 14.78 -34.66
CA GLU A 176 -21.73 15.01 -33.31
C GLU A 176 -22.97 14.15 -33.02
N LYS A 177 -23.95 14.12 -33.94
CA LYS A 177 -25.13 13.26 -33.82
C LYS A 177 -24.76 11.78 -33.79
N THR A 178 -23.79 11.36 -34.58
CA THR A 178 -23.33 9.97 -34.63
C THR A 178 -22.73 9.56 -33.29
N ILE A 179 -21.80 10.36 -32.75
CA ILE A 179 -21.14 10.06 -31.47
C ILE A 179 -22.14 10.09 -30.32
N THR A 180 -23.02 11.10 -30.25
CA THR A 180 -24.06 11.15 -29.21
C THR A 180 -25.02 9.96 -29.28
N THR A 181 -25.30 9.42 -30.47
CA THR A 181 -26.12 8.20 -30.63
C THR A 181 -25.38 6.97 -30.09
N MET A 182 -24.08 6.82 -30.38
CA MET A 182 -23.24 5.75 -29.81
C MET A 182 -23.20 5.83 -28.28
N VAL A 183 -22.95 7.02 -27.71
CA VAL A 183 -22.87 7.23 -26.26
C VAL A 183 -24.22 6.93 -25.61
N SER A 184 -25.33 7.41 -26.18
CA SER A 184 -26.67 7.14 -25.66
C SER A 184 -26.98 5.65 -25.61
N TYR A 185 -26.57 4.91 -26.65
CA TYR A 185 -26.73 3.47 -26.70
C TYR A 185 -25.91 2.74 -25.62
N PHE A 186 -24.65 3.10 -25.38
CA PHE A 186 -23.86 2.52 -24.28
C PHE A 186 -24.51 2.76 -22.91
N PHE A 187 -25.12 3.93 -22.71
CA PHE A 187 -25.81 4.25 -21.46
C PHE A 187 -27.13 3.49 -21.31
N GLU A 188 -27.89 3.31 -22.39
CA GLU A 188 -29.13 2.52 -22.38
C GLU A 188 -28.85 1.06 -21.99
N ILE A 189 -27.89 0.40 -22.63
CA ILE A 189 -27.61 -1.02 -22.35
C ILE A 189 -27.01 -1.26 -20.95
N SER A 190 -26.32 -0.27 -20.39
CA SER A 190 -25.73 -0.34 -19.05
C SER A 190 -26.60 0.29 -17.95
N GLN A 191 -27.80 0.79 -18.28
CA GLN A 191 -28.60 1.63 -17.38
C GLN A 191 -28.89 0.94 -16.05
N ALA A 192 -29.42 -0.29 -16.08
CA ALA A 192 -29.75 -1.04 -14.88
C ALA A 192 -28.54 -1.24 -13.96
N LYS A 193 -27.36 -1.51 -14.53
CA LYS A 193 -26.14 -1.66 -13.74
C LYS A 193 -25.66 -0.34 -13.14
N ARG A 194 -25.79 0.76 -13.88
CA ARG A 194 -25.43 2.09 -13.40
C ARG A 194 -26.33 2.51 -12.23
N GLU A 195 -27.64 2.33 -12.37
CA GLU A 195 -28.63 2.64 -11.32
C GLU A 195 -28.39 1.81 -10.05
N GLU A 196 -28.04 0.53 -10.19
CA GLU A 196 -27.64 -0.34 -9.08
C GLU A 196 -26.42 0.22 -8.33
N LEU A 197 -25.36 0.57 -9.07
CA LEU A 197 -24.12 1.13 -8.50
C LEU A 197 -24.39 2.48 -7.83
N ASP A 198 -25.06 3.40 -8.51
CA ASP A 198 -25.35 4.75 -8.00
C ASP A 198 -26.21 4.66 -6.72
N SER A 199 -27.21 3.77 -6.68
CA SER A 199 -28.03 3.54 -5.48
C SER A 199 -27.21 2.99 -4.32
N ALA A 200 -26.32 2.02 -4.57
CA ALA A 200 -25.44 1.48 -3.54
C ALA A 200 -24.46 2.53 -3.02
N PHE A 201 -23.92 3.39 -3.89
CA PHE A 201 -22.98 4.43 -3.52
C PHE A 201 -23.60 5.50 -2.62
N VAL A 202 -24.84 5.92 -2.88
CA VAL A 202 -25.58 6.87 -2.02
C VAL A 202 -25.67 6.34 -0.58
N LEU A 203 -25.91 5.04 -0.40
CA LEU A 203 -25.97 4.43 0.94
C LEU A 203 -24.60 4.48 1.65
N ILE A 204 -23.52 4.28 0.91
CA ILE A 204 -22.15 4.35 1.44
C ILE A 204 -21.79 5.78 1.84
N GLU A 205 -22.13 6.78 1.02
CA GLU A 205 -21.90 8.19 1.39
C GLU A 205 -22.67 8.60 2.65
N GLN A 206 -23.89 8.11 2.81
CA GLN A 206 -24.71 8.35 4.00
C GLN A 206 -24.14 7.65 5.24
N ALA A 207 -23.57 6.45 5.09
CA ALA A 207 -22.96 5.70 6.18
C ALA A 207 -21.67 6.36 6.69
N TYR A 208 -20.92 7.05 5.82
CA TYR A 208 -19.62 7.64 6.14
C TYR A 208 -19.55 9.15 5.78
N PRO A 209 -20.34 10.01 6.43
CA PRO A 209 -20.48 11.42 6.06
C PRO A 209 -19.22 12.26 6.28
N ASN A 210 -18.31 11.81 7.14
CA ASN A 210 -17.09 12.55 7.53
C ASN A 210 -15.88 12.27 6.62
N ILE A 211 -16.03 11.40 5.62
CA ILE A 211 -14.94 11.03 4.72
C ILE A 211 -14.63 12.15 3.74
N THR A 212 -13.36 12.50 3.62
CA THR A 212 -12.89 13.63 2.79
C THR A 212 -11.92 13.19 1.69
N ALA A 213 -11.77 14.02 0.67
CA ALA A 213 -10.78 13.82 -0.39
C ALA A 213 -9.33 13.87 0.13
N GLU A 214 -9.03 14.60 1.21
CA GLU A 214 -7.68 14.65 1.78
C GLU A 214 -7.30 13.32 2.46
N MET A 215 -8.24 12.67 3.15
CA MET A 215 -8.04 11.30 3.64
C MET A 215 -7.75 10.35 2.47
N GLY A 216 -8.49 10.50 1.37
CA GLY A 216 -8.27 9.74 0.14
C GLY A 216 -6.91 9.98 -0.50
N ARG A 217 -6.43 11.24 -0.51
CA ARG A 217 -5.11 11.62 -1.02
C ARG A 217 -4.00 10.91 -0.25
N LYS A 218 -4.05 10.93 1.09
CA LYS A 218 -3.08 10.24 1.94
C LYS A 218 -3.10 8.73 1.72
N ILE A 219 -4.29 8.13 1.58
CA ILE A 219 -4.40 6.70 1.26
C ILE A 219 -3.80 6.42 -0.12
N PHE A 220 -4.11 7.20 -1.14
CA PHE A 220 -3.54 7.06 -2.48
C PHE A 220 -2.00 7.11 -2.49
N GLN A 221 -1.41 8.06 -1.75
CA GLN A 221 0.04 8.18 -1.62
C GLN A 221 0.64 7.03 -0.82
N SER A 222 0.00 6.62 0.29
CA SER A 222 0.44 5.50 1.14
C SER A 222 0.51 4.16 0.39
N GLN A 223 -0.42 3.93 -0.52
CA GLN A 223 -0.46 2.70 -1.33
C GLN A 223 0.44 2.78 -2.56
N PHE A 224 1.17 3.90 -2.74
CA PHE A 224 2.09 4.15 -3.83
C PHE A 224 1.44 3.95 -5.21
N CYS A 225 0.20 4.43 -5.39
CA CYS A 225 -0.54 4.26 -6.64
C CYS A 225 0.21 4.81 -7.88
N GLN A 226 1.05 5.83 -7.67
CA GLN A 226 1.92 6.43 -8.70
C GLN A 226 3.06 5.52 -9.17
N ALA A 227 3.33 4.40 -8.48
CA ALA A 227 4.24 3.36 -8.97
C ALA A 227 3.75 2.76 -10.30
N CYS A 228 2.44 2.80 -10.54
CA CYS A 228 1.82 2.28 -11.76
C CYS A 228 1.12 3.36 -12.55
N HIS A 229 0.42 4.30 -11.89
CA HIS A 229 -0.43 5.28 -12.54
C HIS A 229 0.25 6.65 -12.73
N GLN A 230 -0.04 7.30 -13.86
CA GLN A 230 0.24 8.73 -13.99
C GLN A 230 -0.73 9.54 -13.12
N MET A 231 -0.19 10.55 -12.42
CA MET A 231 -0.94 11.52 -11.64
C MET A 231 -0.17 12.84 -11.60
N THR A 232 -0.48 13.75 -12.52
CA THR A 232 0.16 15.06 -12.61
C THR A 232 -0.26 15.98 -11.46
N GLY A 233 0.71 16.64 -10.85
CA GLY A 233 0.49 17.54 -9.72
C GLY A 233 0.18 16.80 -8.42
N GLU A 234 0.78 15.63 -8.21
CA GLU A 234 0.72 14.89 -6.95
C GLU A 234 2.12 14.48 -6.50
N GLU A 235 2.36 14.58 -5.20
CA GLU A 235 3.62 14.22 -4.55
C GLU A 235 3.73 12.71 -4.38
N ILE A 236 4.92 12.18 -4.58
CA ILE A 236 5.23 10.76 -4.41
C ILE A 236 5.90 10.56 -3.05
N TRP A 237 5.36 9.66 -2.22
CA TRP A 237 5.91 9.40 -0.88
C TRP A 237 7.15 8.50 -0.89
N PHE A 238 7.27 7.63 -1.89
CA PHE A 238 8.26 6.55 -1.90
C PHE A 238 8.99 6.47 -3.22
N ASP A 239 10.28 6.14 -3.16
CA ASP A 239 10.96 5.54 -4.30
C ASP A 239 10.63 4.04 -4.40
N ARG A 240 10.53 3.38 -3.24
CA ARG A 240 10.15 1.97 -3.04
C ARG A 240 9.46 1.80 -1.70
N ASN A 241 8.45 0.92 -1.62
CA ASN A 241 7.66 0.70 -0.41
C ASN A 241 7.44 -0.78 -0.05
N ALA A 242 8.31 -1.67 -0.56
CA ALA A 242 8.24 -3.11 -0.30
C ALA A 242 9.64 -3.74 -0.09
N PRO A 243 9.73 -4.94 0.52
CA PRO A 243 11.01 -5.60 0.82
C PRO A 243 11.87 -5.88 -0.41
N ASP A 244 13.19 -5.97 -0.21
CA ASP A 244 14.14 -6.46 -1.22
C ASP A 244 13.94 -7.95 -1.48
N MET A 245 13.75 -8.29 -2.77
CA MET A 245 13.54 -9.64 -3.22
C MET A 245 14.83 -10.46 -3.37
N ASN A 246 16.01 -9.83 -3.45
CA ASN A 246 17.28 -10.55 -3.60
C ASN A 246 17.53 -11.57 -2.46
N GLN A 247 17.04 -11.28 -1.26
CA GLN A 247 17.14 -12.15 -0.09
C GLN A 247 15.89 -13.01 0.16
N GLN A 248 14.88 -12.94 -0.71
CA GLN A 248 13.61 -13.64 -0.45
C GLN A 248 13.78 -15.16 -0.39
N LYS A 249 14.68 -15.72 -1.22
CA LYS A 249 14.95 -17.18 -1.27
C LYS A 249 15.49 -17.78 0.03
N THR A 250 16.13 -16.96 0.88
CA THR A 250 16.67 -17.39 2.19
C THR A 250 15.78 -16.97 3.36
N ARG A 251 14.75 -16.15 3.11
CA ARG A 251 13.98 -15.48 4.16
C ARG A 251 12.77 -16.27 4.63
N THR A 252 12.00 -16.81 3.70
CA THR A 252 10.67 -17.40 3.98
C THR A 252 10.61 -18.87 3.61
N ASN A 253 9.82 -19.63 4.35
CA ASN A 253 9.51 -21.00 4.00
C ASN A 253 8.71 -21.05 2.68
N LYS A 254 9.05 -22.00 1.80
CA LYS A 254 8.44 -22.14 0.46
C LYS A 254 6.92 -22.30 0.55
N GLU A 255 6.46 -23.22 1.39
CA GLU A 255 5.04 -23.54 1.55
C GLU A 255 4.23 -22.32 2.01
N TRP A 256 4.76 -21.61 3.00
CA TRP A 256 4.14 -20.37 3.47
C TRP A 256 4.10 -19.30 2.38
N LEU A 257 5.20 -19.09 1.63
CA LEU A 257 5.25 -18.09 0.57
C LEU A 257 4.28 -18.41 -0.57
N THR A 258 4.14 -19.68 -0.94
CA THR A 258 3.15 -20.15 -1.92
C THR A 258 1.73 -19.77 -1.47
N ASN A 259 1.37 -20.10 -0.23
CA ASN A 259 0.04 -19.78 0.31
C ASN A 259 -0.20 -18.27 0.42
N TYR A 260 0.82 -17.52 0.84
CA TYR A 260 0.76 -16.06 0.92
C TYR A 260 0.55 -15.40 -0.44
N LEU A 261 1.19 -15.88 -1.51
CA LEU A 261 1.02 -15.34 -2.86
C LEU A 261 -0.33 -15.69 -3.49
N LEU A 262 -0.94 -16.82 -3.10
CA LEU A 262 -2.30 -17.18 -3.51
C LEU A 262 -3.35 -16.28 -2.83
N LYS A 263 -3.09 -15.85 -1.60
CA LYS A 263 -3.98 -14.99 -0.82
C LYS A 263 -3.18 -14.12 0.13
N THR A 264 -2.84 -12.93 -0.31
CA THR A 264 -2.06 -11.98 0.48
C THR A 264 -2.88 -11.47 1.67
N GLU A 265 -2.24 -11.40 2.83
CA GLU A 265 -2.82 -10.84 4.05
C GLU A 265 -1.81 -9.92 4.74
N ALA A 266 -2.24 -9.19 5.78
CA ALA A 266 -1.32 -8.30 6.47
C ALA A 266 -0.21 -9.11 7.16
N ILE A 267 1.03 -8.64 7.02
CA ILE A 267 2.17 -9.14 7.80
C ILE A 267 2.67 -8.03 8.73
N ARG A 268 2.77 -6.82 8.17
CA ARG A 268 3.04 -5.59 8.92
C ARG A 268 1.74 -4.81 8.94
N PRO A 269 1.11 -4.63 10.11
CA PRO A 269 -0.22 -4.04 10.18
C PRO A 269 -0.17 -2.61 9.63
N PHE A 270 0.81 -1.76 9.99
CA PHE A 270 0.79 -0.36 9.56
C PHE A 270 1.92 0.06 8.59
N GLY A 271 2.16 -0.73 7.55
CA GLY A 271 3.06 -0.36 6.45
C GLY A 271 4.41 -1.09 6.43
N PHE A 272 5.08 -1.07 5.28
CA PHE A 272 6.47 -1.54 5.18
C PHE A 272 7.41 -0.65 6.00
N PHE A 273 7.27 0.67 5.83
CA PHE A 273 7.76 1.66 6.77
C PHE A 273 6.64 1.93 7.79
N PRO A 274 6.87 1.71 9.10
CA PRO A 274 5.83 1.87 10.10
C PRO A 274 5.20 3.27 10.06
N GLY A 275 3.87 3.35 10.12
CA GLY A 275 3.14 4.61 10.05
C GLY A 275 2.66 4.99 8.65
N THR A 276 3.26 4.39 7.62
CA THR A 276 2.92 4.75 6.24
C THR A 276 1.70 4.03 5.72
N GLY A 277 1.25 2.93 6.35
CA GLY A 277 0.03 2.21 5.96
C GLY A 277 0.10 1.46 4.63
N SER A 278 1.28 1.34 4.00
CA SER A 278 1.42 0.63 2.73
C SER A 278 1.05 -0.86 2.84
N ARG A 279 0.33 -1.39 1.85
CA ARG A 279 -0.09 -2.80 1.80
C ARG A 279 0.66 -3.56 0.72
N MET A 280 0.85 -4.87 0.94
CA MET A 280 1.14 -5.77 -0.17
C MET A 280 -0.20 -6.12 -0.79
N PRO A 281 -0.51 -5.66 -2.01
CA PRO A 281 -1.82 -5.84 -2.57
C PRO A 281 -1.98 -7.27 -3.13
N ASP A 282 -3.23 -7.73 -3.20
CA ASP A 282 -3.58 -9.01 -3.79
C ASP A 282 -3.59 -8.88 -5.32
N CYS A 283 -2.53 -9.38 -5.96
CA CYS A 283 -2.43 -9.42 -7.42
C CYS A 283 -3.35 -10.46 -8.07
N ARG A 284 -4.08 -11.26 -7.28
CA ARG A 284 -4.97 -12.35 -7.68
C ARG A 284 -4.24 -13.29 -8.62
N LEU A 285 -3.15 -13.83 -8.12
CA LEU A 285 -2.32 -14.76 -8.84
C LEU A 285 -3.04 -16.10 -8.97
N THR A 286 -3.03 -16.66 -10.17
CA THR A 286 -3.45 -18.05 -10.39
C THR A 286 -2.40 -19.01 -9.82
N GLU A 287 -2.77 -20.25 -9.54
CA GLU A 287 -1.82 -21.28 -9.09
C GLU A 287 -0.62 -21.43 -10.04
N THR A 288 -0.85 -21.32 -11.36
CA THR A 288 0.23 -21.36 -12.35
C THR A 288 1.17 -20.16 -12.25
N GLU A 289 0.64 -18.96 -12.05
CA GLU A 289 1.45 -17.75 -11.84
C GLU A 289 2.24 -17.84 -10.53
N VAL A 290 1.64 -18.31 -9.44
CA VAL A 290 2.34 -18.52 -8.16
C VAL A 290 3.48 -19.53 -8.33
N ASN A 291 3.24 -20.69 -8.94
CA ASN A 291 4.29 -21.67 -9.19
C ASN A 291 5.44 -21.08 -10.02
N THR A 292 5.10 -20.30 -11.05
CA THR A 292 6.10 -19.59 -11.87
C THR A 292 6.96 -18.63 -11.04
N LEU A 293 6.34 -17.87 -10.12
CA LEU A 293 7.07 -16.96 -9.23
C LEU A 293 7.90 -17.70 -8.19
N ILE A 294 7.38 -18.77 -7.60
CA ILE A 294 8.10 -19.58 -6.62
C ILE A 294 9.34 -20.23 -7.24
N ASP A 295 9.21 -20.78 -8.45
CA ASP A 295 10.35 -21.34 -9.18
C ASP A 295 11.38 -20.28 -9.57
N TRP A 296 10.91 -19.07 -9.92
CA TRP A 296 11.78 -17.95 -10.28
C TRP A 296 12.51 -17.32 -9.07
N ILE A 297 11.83 -17.16 -7.93
CA ILE A 297 12.44 -16.72 -6.66
C ILE A 297 13.44 -17.78 -6.20
N GLY A 298 13.07 -19.05 -6.37
CA GLY A 298 13.83 -20.19 -5.89
C GLY A 298 13.72 -20.39 -4.38
N THR A 299 14.42 -21.40 -3.89
CA THR A 299 14.49 -21.73 -2.47
C THR A 299 15.91 -22.15 -2.14
N GLU A 300 16.45 -21.66 -1.03
CA GLU A 300 17.73 -22.12 -0.51
C GLU A 300 17.51 -23.23 0.51
N THR A 301 18.46 -24.18 0.57
CA THR A 301 18.41 -25.26 1.55
C THR A 301 18.72 -24.70 2.93
N GLU A 302 17.86 -24.98 3.90
CA GLU A 302 18.09 -24.63 5.30
C GLU A 302 19.17 -25.57 5.89
N GLU A 303 20.36 -25.05 6.17
CA GLU A 303 21.42 -25.80 6.87
C GLU A 303 21.36 -25.61 8.39
N THR A 304 20.62 -24.59 8.86
CA THR A 304 20.57 -24.22 10.28
C THR A 304 19.69 -25.17 11.06
N GLN A 305 20.35 -26.07 11.78
CA GLN A 305 19.72 -26.93 12.78
C GLN A 305 19.62 -26.20 14.11
N LEU A 306 18.39 -26.06 14.61
CA LEU A 306 18.11 -25.49 15.92
C LEU A 306 17.92 -26.62 16.94
N GLU A 307 18.48 -26.42 18.13
CA GLU A 307 18.22 -27.32 19.25
C GLU A 307 16.73 -27.30 19.63
N PRO A 308 16.10 -28.47 19.88
CA PRO A 308 14.73 -28.53 20.34
C PRO A 308 14.55 -27.74 21.63
N ILE A 309 13.50 -26.92 21.69
CA ILE A 309 13.18 -26.17 22.91
C ILE A 309 12.24 -26.99 23.80
N THR A 310 12.64 -27.20 25.06
CA THR A 310 11.78 -27.89 26.03
C THR A 310 10.62 -27.00 26.47
N TYR A 311 9.58 -27.59 27.06
CA TYR A 311 8.46 -26.83 27.64
C TYR A 311 8.94 -25.80 28.69
N PHE A 312 9.87 -26.21 29.57
CA PHE A 312 10.43 -25.31 30.59
C PHE A 312 11.18 -24.12 29.96
N LEU A 313 12.03 -24.38 28.96
CA LEU A 313 12.76 -23.31 28.27
C LEU A 313 11.81 -22.39 27.49
N SER A 314 10.76 -22.94 26.88
CA SER A 314 9.73 -22.15 26.20
C SER A 314 9.04 -21.19 27.17
N ARG A 315 8.64 -21.68 28.35
CA ARG A 315 8.04 -20.85 29.42
C ARG A 315 8.99 -19.76 29.92
N LYS A 316 10.28 -20.09 30.06
CA LYS A 316 11.33 -19.14 30.45
C LYS A 316 11.49 -18.04 29.40
N VAL A 317 11.58 -18.40 28.12
CA VAL A 317 11.69 -17.43 27.01
C VAL A 317 10.47 -16.53 26.94
N GLU A 318 9.27 -17.09 27.07
CA GLU A 318 8.04 -16.30 27.08
C GLU A 318 8.05 -15.26 28.21
N ARG A 319 8.50 -15.64 29.42
CA ARG A 319 8.68 -14.69 30.53
C ARG A 319 9.75 -13.64 30.24
N LEU A 320 10.85 -14.01 29.60
CA LEU A 320 11.87 -13.03 29.20
C LEU A 320 11.31 -12.00 28.21
N ILE A 321 10.53 -12.46 27.22
CA ILE A 321 9.88 -11.60 26.23
C ILE A 321 8.80 -10.71 26.85
N ASP A 322 8.03 -11.23 27.81
CA ASP A 322 6.92 -10.51 28.45
C ASP A 322 7.39 -9.48 29.49
N ASP A 323 8.43 -9.81 30.25
CA ASP A 323 8.76 -9.08 31.47
C ASP A 323 10.09 -8.30 31.36
N PHE A 324 10.95 -8.61 30.38
CA PHE A 324 12.34 -8.10 30.34
C PHE A 324 12.84 -7.58 28.99
N LEU A 325 12.41 -8.16 27.86
CA LEU A 325 12.93 -7.84 26.53
C LEU A 325 11.97 -6.90 25.76
N PRO A 326 12.50 -5.96 24.95
CA PRO A 326 11.68 -4.96 24.25
C PRO A 326 10.87 -5.51 23.07
N CYS A 327 10.95 -6.82 22.77
CA CYS A 327 10.37 -7.40 21.55
C CYS A 327 8.87 -7.04 21.40
N LYS A 328 8.10 -7.15 22.49
CA LYS A 328 6.66 -6.84 22.49
C LYS A 328 6.34 -5.33 22.50
N GLY A 329 7.34 -4.46 22.62
CA GLY A 329 7.16 -3.03 22.40
C GLY A 329 6.88 -2.70 20.92
N CYS A 330 7.43 -3.49 20.00
CA CYS A 330 7.23 -3.30 18.55
C CYS A 330 6.41 -4.42 17.91
N HIS A 331 6.59 -5.66 18.35
CA HIS A 331 5.97 -6.83 17.74
C HIS A 331 4.77 -7.31 18.53
N GLN A 332 3.73 -7.74 17.82
CA GLN A 332 2.66 -8.52 18.41
C GLN A 332 3.08 -9.98 18.52
N MET A 333 2.64 -10.65 19.58
CA MET A 333 2.77 -12.09 19.76
C MET A 333 1.64 -12.58 20.67
N ASP A 334 0.85 -13.52 20.15
CA ASP A 334 -0.33 -14.11 20.80
C ASP A 334 -1.35 -13.04 21.22
N GLY A 335 -1.59 -12.07 20.33
CA GLY A 335 -2.53 -10.96 20.55
C GLY A 335 -2.05 -9.88 21.54
N LYS A 336 -0.77 -9.91 21.95
CA LYS A 336 -0.19 -8.94 22.88
C LYS A 336 1.06 -8.27 22.29
N GLY A 337 1.25 -6.99 22.58
CA GLY A 337 2.40 -6.22 22.13
C GLY A 337 2.04 -5.23 21.02
N GLY A 338 3.06 -4.61 20.44
CA GLY A 338 2.92 -3.51 19.47
C GLY A 338 2.63 -3.95 18.03
N GLU A 339 2.32 -2.96 17.19
CA GLU A 339 1.93 -3.09 15.79
C GLU A 339 2.92 -2.40 14.83
N ILE A 340 4.17 -2.21 15.28
CA ILE A 340 5.24 -1.61 14.46
C ILE A 340 5.91 -2.69 13.61
N GLY A 341 6.30 -3.78 14.26
CA GLY A 341 6.95 -4.92 13.64
C GLY A 341 5.95 -5.96 13.15
N PRO A 342 6.38 -6.90 12.28
CA PRO A 342 5.55 -8.05 11.93
C PRO A 342 5.11 -8.87 13.14
N ASP A 343 3.92 -9.45 13.11
CA ASP A 343 3.47 -10.41 14.12
C ASP A 343 4.42 -11.63 14.19
N LEU A 344 4.75 -12.02 15.41
CA LEU A 344 5.65 -13.13 15.73
C LEU A 344 4.91 -14.42 16.13
N SER A 345 3.58 -14.40 16.20
CA SER A 345 2.74 -15.55 16.59
C SER A 345 2.91 -16.75 15.65
N ASN A 346 3.13 -16.50 14.36
CA ASN A 346 3.35 -17.51 13.32
C ASN A 346 4.75 -17.45 12.69
N VAL A 347 5.72 -16.82 13.37
CA VAL A 347 7.02 -16.54 12.75
C VAL A 347 7.75 -17.79 12.28
N GLY A 348 7.61 -18.93 12.97
CA GLY A 348 8.22 -20.20 12.58
C GLY A 348 7.51 -20.94 11.44
N GLU A 349 6.26 -20.58 11.09
CA GLU A 349 5.64 -20.99 9.82
C GLU A 349 6.17 -20.16 8.66
N ARG A 350 6.39 -18.87 8.90
CA ARG A 350 6.68 -17.89 7.87
C ARG A 350 8.15 -17.82 7.47
N LEU A 351 9.06 -17.82 8.44
CA LEU A 351 10.47 -17.54 8.25
C LEU A 351 11.33 -18.79 8.39
N THR A 352 12.44 -18.80 7.67
CA THR A 352 13.51 -19.80 7.81
C THR A 352 14.21 -19.67 9.17
N ASN A 353 14.81 -20.75 9.65
CA ASN A 353 15.50 -20.74 10.95
C ASN A 353 16.71 -19.78 10.92
N GLU A 354 17.47 -19.78 9.83
CA GLU A 354 18.61 -18.89 9.66
C GLU A 354 18.18 -17.42 9.61
N PHE A 355 17.07 -17.09 8.95
CA PHE A 355 16.57 -15.73 8.96
C PHE A 355 16.11 -15.29 10.36
N ILE A 356 15.42 -16.15 11.12
CA ILE A 356 15.04 -15.86 12.51
C ILE A 356 16.30 -15.62 13.36
N LYS A 357 17.29 -16.51 13.25
CA LYS A 357 18.56 -16.42 13.98
C LYS A 357 19.28 -15.11 13.70
N THR A 358 19.41 -14.73 12.44
CA THR A 358 20.13 -13.52 12.06
C THR A 358 19.33 -12.26 12.36
N ALA A 359 18.00 -12.27 12.22
CA ALA A 359 17.15 -11.16 12.63
C ALA A 359 17.23 -10.88 14.14
N VAL A 360 17.34 -11.91 14.99
CA VAL A 360 17.49 -11.74 16.44
C VAL A 360 18.90 -11.28 16.81
N ASN A 361 19.95 -11.82 16.18
CA ASN A 361 21.34 -11.50 16.50
C ASN A 361 21.82 -10.15 15.92
N ASN A 362 21.52 -9.92 14.65
CA ASN A 362 22.04 -8.83 13.86
C ASN A 362 21.01 -8.36 12.80
N PRO A 363 19.91 -7.71 13.22
CA PRO A 363 18.81 -7.37 12.32
C PRO A 363 19.21 -6.48 11.13
N HIS A 364 20.26 -5.68 11.28
CA HIS A 364 20.71 -4.76 10.22
C HIS A 364 21.62 -5.42 9.17
N GLU A 365 22.14 -6.61 9.44
CA GLU A 365 22.95 -7.37 8.47
C GLU A 365 22.07 -7.98 7.37
N THR A 366 20.93 -8.56 7.74
CA THR A 366 19.98 -9.16 6.78
C THR A 366 18.96 -8.15 6.26
N LEU A 367 18.61 -7.14 7.04
CA LEU A 367 17.69 -6.08 6.62
C LEU A 367 18.35 -4.71 6.76
N PRO A 368 19.21 -4.30 5.80
CA PRO A 368 19.73 -2.94 5.75
C PRO A 368 18.59 -1.92 5.83
N GLY A 369 18.67 -0.98 6.77
CA GLY A 369 17.63 0.03 6.99
C GLY A 369 16.45 -0.42 7.87
N SER A 370 16.48 -1.63 8.43
CA SER A 370 15.44 -2.08 9.38
C SER A 370 15.30 -1.13 10.59
N ILE A 371 14.07 -0.93 11.04
CA ILE A 371 13.80 -0.24 12.30
C ILE A 371 14.24 -1.07 13.53
N MET A 372 14.22 -2.40 13.41
CA MET A 372 14.41 -3.34 14.52
C MET A 372 15.76 -3.11 15.22
N PRO A 373 15.77 -2.66 16.48
CA PRO A 373 17.02 -2.42 17.19
C PRO A 373 17.71 -3.74 17.53
N LYS A 374 19.04 -3.71 17.58
CA LYS A 374 19.82 -4.81 18.13
C LYS A 374 19.70 -4.77 19.65
N THR A 375 18.97 -5.74 20.20
CA THR A 375 18.74 -5.82 21.65
C THR A 375 19.92 -6.49 22.32
N GLU A 376 20.56 -5.81 23.27
CA GLU A 376 21.58 -6.43 24.11
C GLU A 376 20.96 -7.49 25.03
N MET A 377 21.47 -8.71 24.95
CA MET A 377 21.05 -9.82 25.80
C MET A 377 22.20 -10.80 26.01
N ASP A 378 22.11 -11.62 27.06
CA ASP A 378 23.07 -12.68 27.32
C ASP A 378 23.15 -13.64 26.10
N PRO A 379 24.34 -13.83 25.50
CA PRO A 379 24.51 -14.73 24.36
C PRO A 379 23.98 -16.15 24.59
N LEU A 380 23.94 -16.62 25.83
CA LEU A 380 23.38 -17.94 26.19
C LEU A 380 21.86 -18.02 26.04
N LEU A 381 21.15 -16.89 26.03
CA LEU A 381 19.69 -16.82 25.85
C LEU A 381 19.29 -16.82 24.37
N ILE A 382 20.16 -16.33 23.48
CA ILE A 382 19.85 -16.16 22.06
C ILE A 382 19.41 -17.49 21.41
N PRO A 383 20.12 -18.63 21.56
CA PRO A 383 19.67 -19.89 20.97
C PRO A 383 18.28 -20.33 21.49
N GLN A 384 17.98 -20.08 22.76
CA GLN A 384 16.67 -20.40 23.35
C GLN A 384 15.56 -19.55 22.72
N ILE A 385 15.81 -18.25 22.51
CA ILE A 385 14.86 -17.34 21.86
C ILE A 385 14.64 -17.72 20.40
N VAL A 386 15.72 -18.01 19.66
CA VAL A 386 15.64 -18.43 18.26
C VAL A 386 14.85 -19.74 18.13
N SER A 387 15.16 -20.77 18.93
CA SER A 387 14.40 -22.02 18.93
C SER A 387 12.94 -21.81 19.34
N TYR A 388 12.65 -20.94 20.30
CA TYR A 388 11.28 -20.59 20.70
C TYR A 388 10.49 -20.01 19.52
N LEU A 389 11.03 -18.95 18.88
CA LEU A 389 10.40 -18.29 17.74
C LEU A 389 10.24 -19.24 16.55
N ALA A 390 11.25 -20.05 16.24
CA ALA A 390 11.19 -21.06 15.18
C ALA A 390 10.10 -22.13 15.41
N ASN A 391 9.70 -22.37 16.66
CA ASN A 391 8.60 -23.28 17.03
C ASN A 391 7.24 -22.58 17.18
N LYS A 392 7.15 -21.26 17.02
CA LYS A 392 5.87 -20.53 17.06
C LYS A 392 5.02 -20.82 15.83
N ARG A 393 3.76 -21.16 16.06
CA ARG A 393 2.74 -21.54 15.09
C ARG A 393 1.43 -20.87 15.50
N SER A 394 0.70 -20.29 14.55
CA SER A 394 -0.57 -19.62 14.85
C SER A 394 -1.40 -19.39 13.60
N ASP A 395 -2.69 -19.72 13.68
CA ASP A 395 -3.68 -19.39 12.65
C ASP A 395 -4.23 -17.96 12.80
N ASN A 396 -3.74 -17.19 13.78
CA ASN A 396 -4.18 -15.81 13.99
C ASN A 396 -3.75 -14.94 12.81
N LYS A 397 -4.71 -14.18 12.29
CA LYS A 397 -4.49 -13.28 11.16
C LYS A 397 -4.28 -11.87 11.63
N VAL A 398 -3.24 -11.24 11.12
CA VAL A 398 -3.05 -9.80 11.25
C VAL A 398 -4.02 -9.11 10.29
N ILE A 399 -4.62 -8.02 10.75
CA ILE A 399 -5.55 -7.21 9.96
C ILE A 399 -4.88 -5.86 9.72
N TYR A 400 -5.03 -5.30 8.52
CA TYR A 400 -4.63 -3.92 8.27
C TYR A 400 -5.49 -2.97 9.11
N PRO A 401 -4.92 -1.98 9.80
CA PRO A 401 -5.69 -0.93 10.43
C PRO A 401 -6.44 -0.16 9.34
N ASN A 402 -7.60 0.36 9.73
CA ASN A 402 -8.35 1.26 8.89
C ASN A 402 -7.58 2.58 8.74
N LEU A 403 -7.23 2.93 7.50
CA LEU A 403 -6.42 4.10 7.17
C LEU A 403 -7.21 5.42 7.24
N VAL A 404 -8.53 5.37 7.38
CA VAL A 404 -9.35 6.54 7.72
C VAL A 404 -9.21 6.85 9.22
N GLU A 405 -9.41 5.83 10.07
CA GLU A 405 -9.31 5.95 11.52
C GLU A 405 -7.87 6.27 11.96
N GLN A 406 -6.91 5.60 11.33
CA GLN A 406 -5.49 5.74 11.59
C GLN A 406 -4.78 6.27 10.33
N GLN A 407 -4.81 7.58 10.16
CA GLN A 407 -4.29 8.26 8.97
C GLN A 407 -2.80 7.94 8.74
N PRO A 408 -2.43 7.48 7.54
CA PRO A 408 -1.03 7.26 7.21
C PRO A 408 -0.28 8.59 7.08
N TYR A 409 1.03 8.55 7.30
CA TYR A 409 1.91 9.70 7.12
C TYR A 409 3.16 9.32 6.32
N GLN A 410 3.73 10.28 5.60
CA GLN A 410 5.02 10.12 4.96
C GLN A 410 6.11 10.17 6.02
N VAL A 411 7.05 9.22 6.00
CA VAL A 411 8.25 9.26 6.84
C VAL A 411 9.30 10.09 6.12
N THR A 412 9.60 11.26 6.66
CA THR A 412 10.54 12.25 6.09
C THR A 412 11.85 12.35 6.86
N ASP A 413 11.86 11.93 8.13
CA ASP A 413 13.05 11.91 8.96
C ASP A 413 13.14 10.66 9.87
N SER A 414 14.24 10.57 10.61
CA SER A 414 14.53 9.44 11.50
C SER A 414 13.68 9.43 12.78
N TYR A 415 13.14 10.57 13.24
CA TYR A 415 12.23 10.63 14.39
C TYR A 415 10.87 10.03 13.99
N GLU A 416 10.33 10.45 12.86
CA GLU A 416 9.06 9.95 12.31
C GLU A 416 9.10 8.43 12.06
N GLY A 417 10.26 7.93 11.62
CA GLY A 417 10.47 6.51 11.37
C GLY A 417 10.73 5.67 12.63
N ASN A 418 11.50 6.17 13.61
CA ASN A 418 11.97 5.36 14.74
C ASN A 418 11.21 5.61 16.06
N CYS A 419 10.76 6.84 16.31
CA CYS A 419 10.29 7.29 17.62
C CYS A 419 8.79 7.62 17.62
N ALA A 420 8.32 8.32 16.58
CA ALA A 420 6.92 8.73 16.44
C ALA A 420 5.90 7.58 16.43
N PRO A 421 6.21 6.33 16.00
CA PRO A 421 5.28 5.21 16.15
C PRO A 421 4.76 5.02 17.57
N CYS A 422 5.59 5.32 18.59
CA CYS A 422 5.19 5.30 20.00
C CYS A 422 4.94 6.73 20.53
N HIS A 423 5.87 7.66 20.30
CA HIS A 423 5.85 8.98 20.93
C HIS A 423 5.00 10.02 20.18
N GLY A 424 4.43 9.67 19.03
CA GLY A 424 3.62 10.56 18.19
C GLY A 424 4.46 11.52 17.35
N LEU A 425 3.91 11.95 16.21
CA LEU A 425 4.56 12.93 15.33
C LEU A 425 4.82 14.29 16.02
N LYS A 426 4.07 14.57 17.09
CA LYS A 426 4.19 15.80 17.89
C LYS A 426 4.93 15.60 19.22
N GLY A 427 5.44 14.39 19.48
CA GLY A 427 6.06 14.05 20.76
C GLY A 427 5.08 13.93 21.92
N ASP A 428 3.77 13.91 21.69
CA ASP A 428 2.72 13.94 22.73
C ASP A 428 2.37 12.57 23.33
N GLY A 429 3.17 11.55 23.02
CA GLY A 429 2.98 10.17 23.48
C GLY A 429 1.82 9.44 22.79
N LYS A 430 1.25 10.00 21.71
CA LYS A 430 0.09 9.43 20.99
C LYS A 430 0.47 8.87 19.61
N GLY A 431 1.59 8.15 19.56
CA GLY A 431 1.93 7.36 18.38
C GLY A 431 0.90 6.26 18.15
N PHE A 432 0.77 5.77 16.92
CA PHE A 432 -0.23 4.76 16.59
C PHE A 432 -0.08 3.46 17.38
N ASN A 433 1.13 3.17 17.87
CA ASN A 433 1.42 2.00 18.67
C ASN A 433 0.94 2.14 20.12
N GLU A 434 0.60 3.35 20.60
CA GLU A 434 0.21 3.60 22.00
C GLU A 434 -0.94 2.72 22.48
N ALA A 435 -1.97 2.55 21.65
CA ALA A 435 -3.16 1.77 22.00
C ALA A 435 -2.86 0.28 22.24
N SER A 436 -1.77 -0.24 21.67
CA SER A 436 -1.38 -1.65 21.78
C SER A 436 -0.42 -1.91 22.96
N LEU A 437 0.00 -0.86 23.69
CA LEU A 437 0.93 -0.96 24.80
C LEU A 437 0.22 -0.89 26.17
N PRO A 438 0.69 -1.65 27.18
CA PRO A 438 0.14 -1.66 28.53
C PRO A 438 0.54 -0.41 29.34
N VAL A 439 1.52 0.35 28.86
CA VAL A 439 2.01 1.59 29.48
C VAL A 439 2.14 2.65 28.40
N LYS A 440 1.64 3.84 28.69
CA LYS A 440 1.70 4.97 27.78
C LYS A 440 3.15 5.40 27.53
N PRO A 441 3.52 5.67 26.27
CA PRO A 441 4.78 6.33 25.94
C PRO A 441 4.90 7.69 26.63
N GLY A 442 6.15 8.14 26.85
CA GLY A 442 6.41 9.45 27.44
C GLY A 442 5.94 10.59 26.54
N ASP A 443 5.31 11.60 27.15
CA ASP A 443 4.93 12.86 26.52
C ASP A 443 6.09 13.85 26.62
N PHE A 444 6.74 14.12 25.50
CA PHE A 444 7.84 15.06 25.36
C PHE A 444 7.38 16.51 25.32
N THR A 445 6.08 16.77 25.18
CA THR A 445 5.52 18.14 25.23
C THR A 445 5.27 18.62 26.68
N ASP A 446 5.35 17.73 27.67
CA ASP A 446 5.25 18.10 29.09
C ASP A 446 6.53 18.80 29.57
N THR A 447 6.56 20.13 29.42
CA THR A 447 7.62 21.02 29.88
C THR A 447 7.99 20.79 31.35
N ASN A 448 7.01 20.57 32.23
CA ASN A 448 7.27 20.43 33.66
C ASN A 448 8.07 19.17 33.97
N GLN A 449 7.80 18.08 33.24
CA GLN A 449 8.55 16.84 33.37
C GLN A 449 9.90 16.89 32.64
N MET A 450 9.93 17.40 31.40
CA MET A 450 11.12 17.38 30.56
C MET A 450 12.20 18.35 31.06
N ALA A 451 11.83 19.52 31.60
CA ALA A 451 12.79 20.48 32.18
C ALA A 451 13.52 19.95 33.43
N GLN A 452 13.03 18.88 34.06
CA GLN A 452 13.67 18.24 35.22
C GLN A 452 14.64 17.12 34.83
N ARG A 453 14.73 16.77 33.54
CA ARG A 453 15.65 15.74 33.04
C ARG A 453 16.91 16.41 32.54
N ALA A 454 18.08 15.91 32.92
CA ALA A 454 19.33 16.33 32.32
C ALA A 454 19.51 15.69 30.94
N ASP A 455 20.29 16.33 30.07
CA ASP A 455 20.48 15.85 28.69
C ASP A 455 21.19 14.49 28.65
N ASP A 456 22.12 14.24 29.58
CA ASP A 456 22.77 12.95 29.77
C ASP A 456 21.76 11.83 30.10
N THR A 457 20.75 12.13 30.91
CA THR A 457 19.70 11.19 31.30
C THR A 457 18.80 10.86 30.12
N LEU A 458 18.50 11.85 29.27
CA LEU A 458 17.74 11.63 28.03
C LEU A 458 18.58 10.81 27.03
N TYR A 459 19.86 11.15 26.88
CA TYR A 459 20.81 10.42 26.06
C TYR A 459 20.90 8.95 26.48
N ASP A 460 21.14 8.69 27.76
CA ASP A 460 21.24 7.34 28.31
C ASP A 460 19.93 6.57 28.12
N THR A 461 18.79 7.22 28.32
CA THR A 461 17.48 6.59 28.09
C THR A 461 17.30 6.13 26.64
N ILE A 462 17.72 6.92 25.66
CA ILE A 462 17.67 6.54 24.25
C ILE A 462 18.71 5.45 23.96
N HIS A 463 19.92 5.57 24.51
CA HIS A 463 21.04 4.66 24.24
C HIS A 463 20.79 3.25 24.78
N VAL A 464 20.50 3.12 26.08
CA VAL A 464 20.37 1.81 26.77
C VAL A 464 18.92 1.35 26.94
N GLY A 465 17.94 2.20 26.65
CA GLY A 465 16.51 1.86 26.71
C GLY A 465 15.92 1.89 28.12
N GLY A 466 14.62 1.60 28.20
CA GLY A 466 13.85 1.81 29.41
C GLY A 466 14.22 0.89 30.56
N ARG A 467 14.56 -0.38 30.29
CA ARG A 467 14.83 -1.38 31.35
C ARG A 467 16.00 -0.99 32.24
N ILE A 468 17.09 -0.48 31.66
CA ILE A 468 18.30 -0.05 32.38
C ILE A 468 18.02 1.25 33.14
N MET A 469 17.24 2.15 32.55
CA MET A 469 16.86 3.43 33.16
C MET A 469 15.68 3.33 34.15
N ASN A 470 15.35 2.12 34.62
CA ASN A 470 14.22 1.87 35.53
C ASN A 470 12.87 2.42 35.01
N LYS A 471 12.66 2.30 33.70
CA LYS A 471 11.40 2.57 32.97
C LYS A 471 10.88 1.26 32.35
N ASN A 472 9.80 1.36 31.58
CA ASN A 472 9.23 0.19 30.92
C ASN A 472 10.18 -0.36 29.84
N HIS A 473 10.36 -1.69 29.80
CA HIS A 473 11.28 -2.37 28.90
C HIS A 473 10.83 -2.34 27.42
N PHE A 474 9.60 -1.93 27.12
CA PHE A 474 9.11 -1.75 25.75
C PHE A 474 9.77 -0.58 25.01
N MET A 475 10.45 0.33 25.71
CA MET A 475 11.37 1.28 25.08
C MET A 475 12.73 0.59 24.89
N PRO A 476 13.09 0.18 23.66
CA PRO A 476 14.39 -0.46 23.41
C PRO A 476 15.54 0.53 23.55
N GLY A 477 16.76 0.01 23.72
CA GLY A 477 17.97 0.78 23.53
C GLY A 477 18.29 0.93 22.04
N TRP A 478 18.73 2.13 21.65
CA TRP A 478 19.07 2.47 20.27
C TRP A 478 20.58 2.62 20.03
N GLY A 479 21.40 2.48 21.08
CA GLY A 479 22.86 2.69 21.02
C GLY A 479 23.61 1.79 20.04
N GLU A 480 23.11 0.58 19.79
CA GLU A 480 23.68 -0.36 18.80
C GLU A 480 23.27 -0.03 17.35
N LYS A 481 22.31 0.89 17.17
CA LYS A 481 21.82 1.30 15.85
C LYS A 481 22.27 2.72 15.47
N MET A 482 22.26 3.62 16.44
CA MET A 482 22.46 5.06 16.25
C MET A 482 23.82 5.49 16.79
N SER A 483 24.48 6.40 16.07
CA SER A 483 25.68 7.06 16.55
C SER A 483 25.37 7.98 17.74
N PRO A 484 26.38 8.30 18.58
CA PRO A 484 26.23 9.28 19.65
C PRO A 484 25.66 10.63 19.17
N GLN A 485 26.08 11.09 17.99
CA GLN A 485 25.61 12.36 17.42
C GLN A 485 24.13 12.31 17.04
N GLU A 486 23.65 11.19 16.50
CA GLU A 486 22.22 11.00 16.22
C GLU A 486 21.39 11.02 17.49
N ILE A 487 21.84 10.35 18.56
CA ILE A 487 21.15 10.37 19.86
C ILE A 487 21.11 11.78 20.44
N ILE A 488 22.21 12.54 20.39
CA ILE A 488 22.24 13.95 20.80
C ILE A 488 21.23 14.77 19.98
N GLY A 489 21.13 14.51 18.68
CA GLY A 489 20.10 15.11 17.81
C GLY A 489 18.68 14.86 18.33
N PHE A 490 18.36 13.62 18.70
CA PHE A 490 17.05 13.28 19.28
C PHE A 490 16.81 13.93 20.65
N VAL A 491 17.85 14.09 21.48
CA VAL A 491 17.73 14.85 22.72
C VAL A 491 17.32 16.29 22.40
N GLN A 492 17.93 16.92 21.40
CA GLN A 492 17.53 18.26 20.96
C GLN A 492 16.09 18.27 20.44
N THR A 493 15.67 17.27 19.66
CA THR A 493 14.27 17.15 19.22
C THR A 493 13.29 17.08 20.40
N ILE A 494 13.63 16.37 21.48
CA ILE A 494 12.83 16.34 22.71
C ILE A 494 12.78 17.73 23.37
N ARG A 495 13.90 18.48 23.37
CA ARG A 495 13.92 19.87 23.87
C ARG A 495 13.05 20.80 23.05
N ASP A 496 13.03 20.61 21.75
CA ASP A 496 12.21 21.40 20.84
C ASP A 496 10.70 21.11 21.06
N PHE A 497 10.32 19.86 21.36
CA PHE A 497 8.92 19.53 21.71
C PHE A 497 8.45 20.16 23.03
N CYS A 498 9.30 20.19 24.06
CA CYS A 498 8.92 20.73 25.37
C CYS A 498 9.07 22.25 25.49
N ASP A 499 9.73 22.90 24.51
CA ASP A 499 10.23 24.28 24.59
C ASP A 499 10.93 24.55 25.94
N CYS A 500 11.91 23.70 26.25
CA CYS A 500 12.55 23.69 27.56
C CYS A 500 14.06 23.42 27.47
N GLU A 501 14.79 23.81 28.52
CA GLU A 501 16.20 23.48 28.69
C GLU A 501 16.40 22.45 29.80
N GLN A 502 17.56 21.78 29.79
CA GLN A 502 18.00 20.95 30.90
C GLN A 502 18.11 21.76 32.21
N PRO A 503 17.97 21.11 33.38
CA PRO A 503 18.00 21.82 34.65
C PRO A 503 19.38 22.42 34.90
N GLY A 504 19.41 23.59 35.55
CA GLY A 504 20.65 24.36 35.74
C GLY A 504 21.78 23.63 36.45
N TRP A 505 21.48 22.62 37.27
CA TRP A 505 22.50 21.80 37.95
C TRP A 505 23.27 20.86 37.00
N ALA A 506 22.74 20.58 35.81
CA ALA A 506 23.34 19.68 34.82
C ALA A 506 24.16 20.41 33.73
N LYS A 507 24.18 21.76 33.74
CA LYS A 507 24.87 22.58 32.73
C LYS A 507 26.40 22.63 32.89
N ASN A 508 26.95 22.09 33.97
CA ASN A 508 28.38 22.09 34.32
C ASN A 508 28.87 20.65 34.46
#